data_AF-A0A1S0UCE9-F1
#
_entry.id   AF-A0A1S0UCE9-F1
#
_cell.length_a   1.000
_cell.length_b   1.000
_cell.length_c   1.000
_cell.angle_alpha   90.00
_cell.angle_beta   90.00
_cell.angle_gamma   90.00
#
_symmetry.space_group_name_H-M   'P 1'
#
loop_
_entity.id
_entity.type
_entity.pdbx_description
1 polymer ?
#
loop_
_entity_poly.entity_id
_entity_poly.type
_entity_poly.pdbx_seq_one_letter_code
_entity_poly.pdbx_strand_id
1 'polypeptide(L)' 'SIDDLDVGDFRLFDVDNRCVLPVGTNLGIYCTSSDVIHSFAIPKCFIKIDALNGLLTK' A
#
# COMPACT_ATOMS: atom_id res chain seq x y z
N SER A 1 13.83 13.31 1.08
CA SER A 1 14.94 13.88 1.87
C SER A 1 14.58 13.81 3.34
N ILE A 2 15.55 13.80 4.27
CA ILE A 2 15.21 14.07 5.69
C ILE A 2 14.50 15.42 5.84
N ASP A 3 14.76 16.32 4.89
CA ASP A 3 14.19 17.65 4.79
C ASP A 3 12.71 17.67 4.34
N ASP A 4 12.15 16.55 3.87
CA ASP A 4 10.75 16.48 3.41
C ASP A 4 9.80 15.98 4.50
N LEU A 5 10.30 15.65 5.70
CA LEU A 5 9.51 15.12 6.80
C LEU A 5 9.12 16.24 7.77
N ASP A 6 7.85 16.32 8.12
CA ASP A 6 7.35 17.25 9.12
C ASP A 6 7.58 16.71 10.55
N VAL A 7 7.49 17.62 11.53
CA VAL A 7 7.58 17.24 12.95
C VAL A 7 6.41 16.34 13.32
N GLY A 8 6.69 15.05 13.51
CA GLY A 8 5.71 14.03 13.87
C GLY A 8 5.61 12.88 12.87
N ASP A 9 6.21 13.02 11.68
CA ASP A 9 6.16 11.98 10.65
C ASP A 9 7.04 10.77 10.99
N PHE A 10 6.59 9.60 10.53
CA PHE A 10 7.32 8.36 10.72
C PHE A 10 8.33 8.15 9.59
N ARG A 11 9.62 8.19 9.93
CA ARG A 11 10.70 7.88 9.00
C ARG A 11 10.49 6.52 8.33
N LEU A 12 10.52 6.49 6.99
CA LEU A 12 10.31 5.30 6.13
C LEU A 12 8.87 4.74 6.07
N PHE A 13 7.93 5.27 6.84
CA PHE A 13 6.54 4.80 6.83
C PHE A 13 5.57 5.81 6.28
N ASP A 14 5.86 7.11 6.38
CA ASP A 14 4.99 8.12 5.79
C ASP A 14 5.12 8.16 4.26
N VAL A 15 4.02 8.57 3.63
CA VAL A 15 3.88 8.66 2.17
C VAL A 15 3.17 9.97 1.82
N ASP A 16 3.59 10.61 0.73
CA ASP A 16 3.02 11.90 0.29
C ASP A 16 1.51 11.79 0.02
N ASN A 17 1.07 10.66 -0.54
CA ASN A 17 -0.32 10.40 -0.90
C ASN A 17 -0.83 9.15 -0.19
N ARG A 18 -1.71 9.35 0.79
CA ARG A 18 -2.34 8.26 1.55
C ARG A 18 -3.51 7.67 0.76
N CYS A 19 -3.59 6.35 0.74
CA CYS A 19 -4.75 5.64 0.18
C CYS A 19 -5.95 5.78 1.15
N VAL A 20 -6.88 6.68 0.83
CA VAL A 20 -8.09 6.92 1.63
C VAL A 20 -9.19 5.93 1.22
N LEU A 21 -9.78 5.25 2.20
CA LEU A 21 -10.82 4.23 2.00
C LEU A 21 -12.04 4.52 2.89
N PRO A 22 -13.27 4.22 2.43
CA PRO A 22 -14.47 4.33 3.25
C PRO A 22 -14.51 3.24 4.33
N VAL A 23 -15.07 3.58 5.50
CA VAL A 23 -15.22 2.67 6.64
C VAL A 23 -16.60 1.99 6.61
N GLY A 24 -16.68 0.72 7.01
CA GLY A 24 -17.94 -0.01 7.16
C GLY A 24 -18.51 -0.60 5.87
N THR A 25 -17.76 -0.54 4.77
CA THR A 25 -18.12 -1.14 3.48
C THR A 25 -17.20 -2.30 3.15
N ASN A 26 -17.72 -3.31 2.44
CA ASN A 26 -16.88 -4.40 1.94
C ASN A 26 -16.01 -3.89 0.77
N LEU A 27 -14.69 -4.04 0.88
CA LEU A 27 -13.71 -3.58 -0.10
C LEU A 27 -13.02 -4.76 -0.76
N GLY A 28 -12.99 -4.77 -2.10
CA GLY A 28 -12.15 -5.68 -2.87
C GLY A 28 -10.85 -4.98 -3.24
N ILE A 29 -9.72 -5.52 -2.80
CA ILE A 29 -8.38 -5.03 -3.18
C ILE A 29 -7.89 -5.92 -4.30
N TYR A 30 -7.40 -5.31 -5.38
CA TYR A 30 -6.77 -6.02 -6.48
C TYR A 30 -5.40 -5.43 -6.72
N CYS A 31 -4.39 -6.29 -6.91
CA CYS A 31 -3.02 -5.88 -7.11
C CYS A 31 -2.43 -6.51 -8.36
N THR A 32 -1.53 -5.80 -9.02
CA THR A 32 -0.69 -6.30 -10.10
C THR A 32 0.58 -5.47 -10.13
N SER A 33 1.63 -5.96 -10.79
CA SER A 33 2.85 -5.18 -10.98
C SER A 33 3.02 -4.77 -12.44
N SER A 34 3.60 -3.60 -12.66
CA SER A 34 3.97 -3.12 -14.00
C SER A 34 5.37 -3.55 -14.42
N ASP A 35 6.22 -3.96 -13.49
CA ASP A 35 7.64 -4.25 -13.73
C ASP A 35 8.03 -5.62 -13.14
N VAL A 36 8.45 -5.66 -11.87
CA VAL A 36 8.96 -6.82 -11.16
C VAL A 36 8.00 -7.24 -10.04
N ILE A 37 8.33 -8.30 -9.31
CA ILE A 37 7.47 -8.80 -8.23
C ILE A 37 7.50 -7.83 -7.05
N HIS A 38 6.32 -7.41 -6.59
CA HIS A 38 6.14 -6.65 -5.34
C HIS A 38 5.14 -7.37 -4.43
N SER A 39 4.93 -6.85 -3.22
CA SER A 39 3.89 -7.36 -2.31
C SER A 39 3.21 -6.17 -1.62
N PHE A 40 1.90 -6.05 -1.76
CA PHE A 40 1.10 -5.04 -1.08
C PHE A 40 0.66 -5.58 0.28
N ALA A 41 1.13 -4.96 1.36
CA ALA A 41 0.91 -5.44 2.72
C ALA A 41 0.42 -4.35 3.67
N ILE A 42 -0.63 -4.65 4.42
CA ILE A 42 -1.15 -3.82 5.52
C ILE A 42 -1.33 -4.75 6.74
N PRO A 43 -0.34 -4.84 7.64
CA PRO A 43 -0.36 -5.80 8.74
C PRO A 43 -1.55 -5.66 9.68
N LYS A 44 -1.97 -4.41 9.99
CA LYS A 44 -3.12 -4.14 10.87
C LYS A 44 -4.46 -4.62 10.30
N CYS A 45 -4.54 -4.74 8.98
CA CYS A 45 -5.72 -5.25 8.28
C CYS A 45 -5.58 -6.74 7.91
N PHE A 46 -4.49 -7.40 8.32
CA PHE A 46 -4.17 -8.78 7.94
C PHE A 46 -4.13 -9.02 6.42
N ILE A 47 -3.74 -8.00 5.65
CA ILE A 47 -3.64 -8.09 4.19
C ILE A 47 -2.18 -8.25 3.79
N LYS A 48 -1.89 -9.25 2.96
CA LYS A 48 -0.67 -9.37 2.17
C LYS A 48 -1.03 -10.01 0.83
N ILE A 49 -0.81 -9.29 -0.26
CA ILE A 49 -1.14 -9.72 -1.62
C ILE A 49 0.11 -9.57 -2.48
N ASP A 50 0.53 -10.65 -3.15
CA ASP A 50 1.66 -10.59 -4.06
C ASP A 50 1.22 -9.97 -5.40
N ALA A 51 2.00 -9.00 -5.87
CA ALA A 51 1.77 -8.26 -7.11
C ALA A 51 2.74 -8.80 -8.18
N LEU A 52 2.20 -9.64 -9.07
CA LEU A 52 2.92 -10.27 -10.17
C LEU A 52 2.63 -9.53 -11.47
N ASN A 53 3.63 -9.42 -12.35
CA ASN A 53 3.44 -8.80 -13.66
C ASN A 53 2.53 -9.67 -14.54
N GLY A 54 1.53 -9.05 -15.17
CA GLY A 54 0.59 -9.74 -16.07
C GLY A 54 -0.50 -10.56 -15.38
N LEU A 55 -0.57 -10.54 -14.05
CA LEU A 55 -1.63 -11.18 -13.26
C LEU A 55 -2.31 -10.17 -12.34
N LEU A 56 -3.65 -10.11 -12.40
CA LEU A 56 -4.46 -9.38 -11.43
C LEU A 56 -4.78 -10.31 -10.25
N THR A 57 -4.12 -10.09 -9.11
CA THR A 57 -4.37 -10.80 -7.86
C THR A 57 -5.49 -10.12 -7.07
N LYS A 58 -6.29 -10.90 -6.35
CA LYS A 58 -7.40 -10.48 -5.51
C LYS A 58 -7.17 -10.96 -4.08
#